data_AF-A0A8C3YL64-F1
#
_entry.id   AF-A0A8C3YL64-F1
#
_cell.length_a   1.000
_cell.length_b   1.000
_cell.length_c   1.000
_cell.angle_alpha   90.00
_cell.angle_beta   90.00
_cell.angle_gamma   90.00
#
_symmetry.space_group_name_H-M   'P 1'
#
loop_
_entity.id
_entity.type
_entity.pdbx_description
1 polymer ?
#
loop_
_entity_poly.entity_id
_entity_poly.type
_entity_poly.pdbx_seq_one_letter_code
_entity_poly.pdbx_strand_id
1 'polypeptide(L)'
;MLMLLVFGALLHEIPLSGQDEAPPQADGIPGAPLFNYASLRLPEEHIPFFLHNNRHIATVCKKDSHCPYKKHLEHLKYCWGYEKSCKPQFRFGYPVCTYVDMGWTDTLESAEDIFWKQADFGYAGERLEELHVLCQAEETNDSSLVCSRYLQYCRATNLYLDLRNIKRNHDRFKEDFFRSGEIGGHCKLDIRTLMSEGQRKSPLQSWFAELQSYTQLNFRPIEDAACDIVIEKPTYFMKLDAGVNMYHHFCDFVNLYITQHVNNSFSTDVYIIMWDTDGRIRVTILARSTEYRKILNQNELVNALKTVSTFEVRIVDYKYKELGFLDQLRITHNTDVFIGMHGAGLTHLLFLPDWAAVFELYNCGDERCYMDLARLRGVHYITWRRQNKVFPQDKGHHPTLGEHPKFTNYSFDVEEFMFLVLQAADHVLQHPKWPFKNKHDEL
;
A
#
# COMPACT_ATOMS: atom_id res chain seq x y z
N MET A 1 41.50 46.33 -17.02
CA MET A 1 41.50 44.97 -17.59
C MET A 1 41.80 44.01 -16.46
N LEU A 2 40.77 43.54 -15.76
CA LEU A 2 40.89 42.56 -14.68
C LEU A 2 39.82 41.51 -14.96
N MET A 3 40.24 40.35 -15.48
CA MET A 3 39.38 39.19 -15.72
C MET A 3 39.05 38.55 -14.38
N LEU A 4 37.78 38.56 -14.02
CA LEU A 4 37.21 37.66 -13.01
C LEU A 4 36.79 36.38 -13.73
N LEU A 5 37.64 35.36 -13.64
CA LEU A 5 37.32 33.99 -14.02
C LEU A 5 36.37 33.41 -12.96
N VAL A 6 35.08 33.39 -13.28
CA VAL A 6 34.10 32.60 -12.54
C VAL A 6 34.26 31.15 -12.98
N PHE A 7 34.90 30.33 -12.15
CA PHE A 7 34.81 28.88 -12.26
C PHE A 7 33.39 28.49 -11.86
N GLY A 8 32.53 28.25 -12.86
CA GLY A 8 31.26 27.58 -12.67
C GLY A 8 31.53 26.15 -12.23
N ALA A 9 31.25 25.84 -10.97
CA ALA A 9 31.12 24.47 -10.53
C ALA A 9 29.94 23.85 -11.28
N LEU A 10 30.22 22.88 -12.16
CA LEU A 10 29.23 22.02 -12.79
C LEU A 10 28.54 21.22 -11.69
N LEU A 11 27.42 21.75 -11.19
CA LEU A 11 26.39 20.96 -10.53
C LEU A 11 25.96 19.91 -11.55
N HIS A 12 26.23 18.64 -11.28
CA HIS A 12 25.55 17.56 -11.98
C HIS A 12 24.06 17.67 -11.59
N GLU A 13 23.25 18.23 -12.47
CA GLU A 13 21.80 18.12 -12.35
C GLU A 13 21.45 16.63 -12.39
N ILE A 14 20.89 16.14 -11.28
CA ILE A 14 20.17 14.87 -11.29
C ILE A 14 19.00 15.07 -12.27
N PRO A 15 18.82 14.24 -13.32
CA PRO A 15 17.74 14.46 -14.28
C PRO A 15 16.40 14.40 -13.56
N LEU A 16 15.77 15.57 -13.41
CA LEU A 16 14.41 15.74 -12.90
C LEU A 16 13.45 15.84 -14.08
N SER A 17 13.54 14.89 -15.02
CA SER A 17 12.62 14.66 -16.14
C SER A 17 13.29 13.75 -17.19
N GLY A 18 12.52 12.87 -17.83
CA GLY A 18 13.00 11.98 -18.90
C GLY A 18 13.43 12.68 -20.20
N GLN A 19 13.41 14.01 -20.26
CA GLN A 19 13.90 14.74 -21.43
C GLN A 19 15.42 14.69 -21.58
N ASP A 20 16.16 14.58 -20.47
CA ASP A 20 17.63 14.65 -20.44
C ASP A 20 18.31 13.29 -20.15
N GLU A 21 17.55 12.19 -20.12
CA GLU A 21 18.15 10.85 -20.01
C GLU A 21 18.93 10.48 -21.27
N ALA A 22 20.19 10.09 -21.07
CA ALA A 22 21.04 9.59 -22.14
C ALA A 22 20.38 8.36 -22.79
N PRO A 23 20.38 8.23 -24.13
CA PRO A 23 19.82 7.07 -24.78
C PRO A 23 20.55 5.80 -24.29
N PRO A 24 19.82 4.69 -24.04
CA PRO A 24 20.45 3.42 -23.67
C PRO A 24 21.50 3.04 -24.72
N GLN A 25 22.68 2.57 -24.27
CA GLN A 25 23.77 2.16 -25.15
C GLN A 25 23.23 1.17 -26.19
N ALA A 26 23.38 1.52 -27.46
CA ALA A 26 22.79 0.84 -28.60
C ALA A 26 23.57 -0.42 -29.03
N ASP A 27 24.11 -1.17 -28.07
CA ASP A 27 24.73 -2.48 -28.30
C ASP A 27 23.75 -3.58 -27.87
N GLY A 28 22.59 -3.61 -28.53
CA GLY A 28 21.54 -4.60 -28.27
C GLY A 28 21.89 -5.99 -28.84
N ILE A 29 21.46 -7.03 -28.16
CA ILE A 29 21.54 -8.42 -28.65
C ILE A 29 20.80 -8.52 -30.00
N PRO A 30 21.40 -9.10 -31.05
CA PRO A 30 20.73 -9.25 -32.35
C PRO A 30 19.37 -9.95 -32.20
N GLY A 31 18.28 -9.27 -32.59
CA GLY A 31 16.92 -9.79 -32.52
C GLY A 31 16.12 -9.42 -31.27
N ALA A 32 16.72 -8.74 -30.29
CA ALA A 32 15.99 -8.18 -29.14
C ALA A 32 15.51 -6.75 -29.43
N PRO A 33 14.40 -6.29 -28.83
CA PRO A 33 14.01 -4.88 -28.89
C PRO A 33 15.02 -4.01 -28.15
N LEU A 34 15.28 -2.81 -28.68
CA LEU A 34 16.21 -1.82 -28.11
C LEU A 34 15.64 -1.10 -26.88
N PHE A 35 14.35 -1.30 -26.60
CA PHE A 35 13.65 -0.79 -25.42
C PHE A 35 12.57 -1.79 -25.01
N ASN A 36 12.30 -1.90 -23.71
CA ASN A 36 11.25 -2.78 -23.19
C ASN A 36 9.85 -2.17 -23.40
N TYR A 37 9.34 -2.17 -24.63
CA TYR A 37 8.01 -1.63 -24.94
C TYR A 37 6.87 -2.31 -24.17
N ALA A 38 7.04 -3.58 -23.78
CA ALA A 38 6.03 -4.32 -23.02
C ALA A 38 5.82 -3.76 -21.60
N SER A 39 6.81 -3.04 -21.06
CA SER A 39 6.68 -2.32 -19.78
C SER A 39 5.77 -1.09 -19.87
N LEU A 40 5.53 -0.55 -21.07
CA LEU A 40 4.66 0.60 -21.29
C LEU A 40 3.19 0.15 -21.30
N ARG A 41 2.58 0.12 -20.12
CA ARG A 41 1.18 -0.28 -19.92
C ARG A 41 0.24 0.93 -20.04
N LEU A 42 0.43 1.72 -21.09
CA LEU A 42 -0.37 2.91 -21.39
C LEU A 42 -1.46 2.62 -22.42
N PRO A 43 -2.63 3.28 -22.32
CA PRO A 43 -3.60 3.33 -23.41
C PRO A 43 -2.94 3.81 -24.71
N GLU A 44 -3.39 3.29 -25.85
CA GLU A 44 -2.81 3.63 -27.16
C GLU A 44 -2.87 5.14 -27.46
N GLU A 45 -3.93 5.80 -27.01
CA GLU A 45 -4.12 7.25 -27.11
C GLU A 45 -3.10 8.07 -26.29
N HIS A 46 -2.50 7.50 -25.24
CA HIS A 46 -1.51 8.17 -24.40
C HIS A 46 -0.09 8.10 -24.98
N ILE A 47 0.16 7.18 -25.92
CA ILE A 47 1.50 6.93 -26.48
C ILE A 47 2.13 8.18 -27.12
N PRO A 48 1.43 8.99 -27.94
CA PRO A 48 2.02 10.21 -28.50
C PRO A 48 2.52 11.20 -27.43
N PHE A 49 1.76 11.36 -26.35
CA PHE A 49 2.07 12.24 -25.23
C PHE A 49 3.28 11.73 -24.46
N PHE A 50 3.33 10.42 -24.17
CA PHE A 50 4.48 9.77 -23.56
C PHE A 50 5.77 9.94 -24.39
N LEU A 51 5.69 9.70 -25.71
CA LEU A 51 6.84 9.83 -26.61
C LEU A 51 7.28 11.30 -26.80
N HIS A 52 6.37 12.26 -26.65
CA HIS A 52 6.73 13.68 -26.59
C HIS A 52 7.59 13.98 -25.37
N ASN A 53 7.17 13.49 -24.19
CA ASN A 53 7.91 13.69 -22.95
C ASN A 53 9.24 12.90 -22.94
N ASN A 54 9.28 11.75 -23.61
CA ASN A 54 10.42 10.83 -23.64
C ASN A 54 11.07 10.77 -25.03
N ARG A 55 11.69 11.87 -25.47
CA ARG A 55 12.28 12.01 -26.82
C ARG A 55 13.40 11.02 -27.11
N HIS A 56 14.14 10.60 -26.10
CA HIS A 56 15.15 9.58 -26.23
C HIS A 56 14.53 8.23 -26.62
N ILE A 57 13.41 7.82 -26.01
CA ILE A 57 12.64 6.61 -26.39
C ILE A 57 12.04 6.75 -27.78
N ALA A 58 11.52 7.92 -28.14
CA ALA A 58 10.99 8.15 -29.49
C ALA A 58 12.08 7.96 -30.55
N THR A 59 13.31 8.41 -30.27
CA THR A 59 14.49 8.19 -31.12
C THR A 59 14.84 6.70 -31.24
N VAL A 60 14.81 5.96 -30.14
CA VAL A 60 15.06 4.50 -30.12
C VAL A 60 13.98 3.79 -30.94
N CYS A 61 12.71 4.06 -30.68
CA CYS A 61 11.56 3.48 -31.38
C CYS A 61 11.60 3.70 -32.90
N LYS A 62 12.10 4.86 -33.35
CA LYS A 62 12.26 5.16 -34.77
C LYS A 62 13.22 4.19 -35.47
N LYS A 63 14.32 3.81 -34.78
CA LYS A 63 15.36 2.93 -35.32
C LYS A 63 15.02 1.46 -35.14
N ASP A 64 14.36 1.12 -34.04
CA ASP A 64 14.04 -0.25 -33.66
C ASP A 64 12.98 -0.87 -34.57
N SER A 65 13.27 -2.01 -35.20
CA SER A 65 12.28 -2.75 -36.01
C SER A 65 11.12 -3.29 -35.18
N HIS A 66 11.33 -3.54 -33.88
CA HIS A 66 10.37 -4.15 -32.97
C HIS A 66 9.46 -3.13 -32.27
N CYS A 67 9.67 -1.82 -32.46
CA CYS A 67 8.81 -0.83 -31.81
C CYS A 67 7.36 -0.93 -32.33
N PRO A 68 6.36 -1.22 -31.47
CA PRO A 68 4.96 -1.31 -31.89
C PRO A 68 4.34 0.08 -32.12
N TYR A 69 5.00 1.14 -31.67
CA TYR A 69 4.47 2.50 -31.61
C TYR A 69 4.92 3.42 -32.75
N LYS A 70 5.48 2.87 -33.84
CA LYS A 70 6.02 3.68 -34.95
C LYS A 70 5.00 4.65 -35.54
N LYS A 71 3.74 4.25 -35.62
CA LYS A 71 2.64 5.10 -36.11
C LYS A 71 2.37 6.32 -35.23
N HIS A 72 2.82 6.34 -33.98
CA HIS A 72 2.63 7.50 -33.09
C HIS A 72 3.78 8.53 -33.20
N LEU A 73 4.87 8.19 -33.91
CA LEU A 73 6.01 9.10 -34.10
C LEU A 73 5.68 10.32 -34.99
N GLU A 74 4.60 10.26 -35.77
CA GLU A 74 4.08 11.42 -36.51
C GLU A 74 3.31 12.41 -35.61
N HIS A 75 2.93 12.00 -34.41
CA HIS A 75 2.06 12.75 -33.50
C HIS A 75 2.82 13.35 -32.31
N LEU A 76 4.14 13.52 -32.41
CA LEU A 76 4.97 14.03 -31.32
C LEU A 76 4.77 15.52 -30.99
N LYS A 77 3.80 16.19 -31.60
CA LYS A 77 3.41 17.56 -31.22
C LYS A 77 2.49 17.58 -29.99
N TYR A 78 1.73 16.50 -29.75
CA TYR A 78 0.85 16.34 -28.60
C TYR A 78 1.65 16.01 -27.34
N CYS A 79 1.28 16.60 -26.22
CA CYS A 79 2.05 16.63 -24.98
C CYS A 79 1.14 16.71 -23.76
N TRP A 80 1.59 16.24 -22.61
CA TRP A 80 0.73 16.21 -21.42
C TRP A 80 0.35 17.62 -20.97
N GLY A 81 1.25 18.58 -21.15
CA GLY A 81 1.04 19.98 -20.84
C GLY A 81 2.03 20.54 -19.84
N TYR A 82 2.61 19.67 -19.01
CA TYR A 82 3.62 20.05 -18.03
C TYR A 82 5.04 20.18 -18.64
N GLU A 83 5.25 19.71 -19.87
CA GLU A 83 6.52 19.87 -20.55
C GLU A 83 6.73 21.34 -20.97
N LYS A 84 7.91 21.91 -20.69
CA LYS A 84 8.24 23.30 -21.05
C LYS A 84 8.07 23.62 -22.54
N SER A 85 8.21 22.61 -23.41
CA SER A 85 8.03 22.72 -24.86
C SER A 85 6.57 22.62 -25.33
N CYS A 86 5.63 22.28 -24.44
CA CYS A 86 4.25 22.00 -24.80
C CYS A 86 3.47 23.29 -25.04
N LYS A 87 2.80 23.40 -26.19
CA LYS A 87 1.91 24.53 -26.47
C LYS A 87 0.47 24.19 -26.03
N PRO A 88 -0.31 25.15 -25.51
CA PRO A 88 -1.66 24.90 -24.98
C PRO A 88 -2.59 24.10 -25.91
N GLN A 89 -2.57 24.38 -27.22
CA GLN A 89 -3.41 23.69 -28.21
C GLN A 89 -3.07 22.21 -28.46
N PHE A 90 -1.96 21.73 -27.90
CA PHE A 90 -1.49 20.35 -28.04
C PHE A 90 -1.52 19.56 -26.72
N ARG A 91 -2.05 20.16 -25.65
CA ARG A 91 -2.20 19.53 -24.34
C ARG A 91 -3.17 18.35 -24.41
N PHE A 92 -3.03 17.45 -23.44
CA PHE A 92 -3.99 16.37 -23.25
C PHE A 92 -5.31 16.95 -22.74
N GLY A 93 -6.34 16.95 -23.59
CA GLY A 93 -7.65 17.47 -23.24
C GLY A 93 -7.68 18.99 -23.04
N TYR A 94 -8.89 19.53 -23.05
CA TYR A 94 -9.15 20.91 -22.63
C TYR A 94 -10.58 20.98 -22.09
N PRO A 95 -10.82 21.61 -20.93
CA PRO A 95 -12.17 21.72 -20.40
C PRO A 95 -13.05 22.54 -21.36
N VAL A 96 -14.34 22.19 -21.44
CA VAL A 96 -15.32 23.01 -22.15
C VAL A 96 -16.04 23.89 -21.13
N CYS A 97 -15.63 25.16 -21.05
CA CYS A 97 -16.25 26.14 -20.16
C CYS A 97 -17.32 26.94 -20.91
N THR A 98 -18.57 26.90 -20.41
CA THR A 98 -19.72 27.59 -21.05
C THR A 98 -20.18 28.84 -20.31
N TYR A 99 -19.79 29.01 -19.04
CA TYR A 99 -20.04 30.20 -18.24
C TYR A 99 -18.93 30.35 -17.19
N VAL A 100 -18.80 31.55 -16.63
CA VAL A 100 -17.83 31.88 -15.59
C VAL A 100 -18.55 31.99 -14.25
N ASP A 101 -18.04 31.31 -13.23
CA ASP A 101 -18.40 31.59 -11.84
C ASP A 101 -17.51 32.74 -11.33
N MET A 102 -18.11 33.92 -11.17
CA MET A 102 -17.43 35.14 -10.72
C MET A 102 -16.83 35.01 -9.31
N GLY A 103 -17.17 33.98 -8.54
CA GLY A 103 -16.52 33.67 -7.27
C GLY A 103 -15.08 33.13 -7.41
N TRP A 104 -14.71 32.62 -8.59
CA TRP A 104 -13.40 32.00 -8.85
C TRP A 104 -12.53 32.80 -9.82
N THR A 105 -13.15 33.39 -10.86
CA THR A 105 -12.43 34.06 -11.95
C THR A 105 -13.34 35.00 -12.73
N ASP A 106 -12.77 35.89 -13.54
CA ASP A 106 -13.47 36.91 -14.33
C ASP A 106 -13.67 36.54 -15.81
N THR A 107 -12.92 35.57 -16.33
CA THR A 107 -12.93 35.16 -17.73
C THR A 107 -12.97 33.64 -17.91
N LEU A 108 -13.51 33.18 -19.04
CA LEU A 108 -13.53 31.75 -19.42
C LEU A 108 -12.11 31.20 -19.55
N GLU A 109 -11.20 31.94 -20.19
CA GLU A 109 -9.81 31.55 -20.37
C GLU A 109 -9.10 31.32 -19.02
N SER A 110 -9.29 32.22 -18.06
CA SER A 110 -8.74 32.05 -16.72
C SER A 110 -9.41 30.89 -15.96
N ALA A 111 -10.70 30.62 -16.17
CA ALA A 111 -11.35 29.42 -15.62
C ALA A 111 -10.73 28.12 -16.16
N GLU A 112 -10.47 28.06 -17.46
CA GLU A 112 -9.84 26.93 -18.13
C GLU A 112 -8.39 26.71 -17.64
N ASP A 113 -7.63 27.80 -17.49
CA ASP A 113 -6.26 27.73 -16.97
C ASP A 113 -6.22 27.30 -15.50
N ILE A 114 -7.13 27.80 -14.65
CA ILE A 114 -7.26 27.37 -13.25
C ILE A 114 -7.61 25.88 -13.19
N PHE A 115 -8.57 25.42 -13.99
CA PHE A 115 -8.93 24.01 -14.06
C PHE A 115 -7.72 23.16 -14.47
N TRP A 116 -7.01 23.54 -15.54
CA TRP A 116 -5.84 22.81 -15.99
C TRP A 116 -4.74 22.73 -14.93
N LYS A 117 -4.47 23.85 -14.22
CA LYS A 117 -3.47 23.92 -13.15
C LYS A 117 -3.81 23.09 -11.93
N GLN A 118 -5.08 23.04 -11.52
CA GLN A 118 -5.48 22.46 -10.23
C GLN A 118 -6.11 21.06 -10.34
N ALA A 119 -6.73 20.75 -11.47
CA ALA A 119 -7.57 19.55 -11.64
C ALA A 119 -7.16 18.67 -12.85
N ASP A 120 -6.15 19.08 -13.62
CA ASP A 120 -5.63 18.33 -14.77
C ASP A 120 -4.09 18.16 -14.68
N PHE A 121 -3.42 17.79 -15.77
CA PHE A 121 -1.98 17.56 -15.83
C PHE A 121 -1.11 18.76 -15.42
N GLY A 122 -1.67 19.98 -15.36
CA GLY A 122 -0.98 21.14 -14.78
C GLY A 122 -0.62 20.93 -13.31
N TYR A 123 -1.43 20.15 -12.57
CA TYR A 123 -1.12 19.80 -11.18
C TYR A 123 0.17 18.98 -11.07
N ALA A 124 0.38 18.02 -11.97
CA ALA A 124 1.62 17.23 -12.01
C ALA A 124 2.83 18.10 -12.37
N GLY A 125 2.65 19.07 -13.28
CA GLY A 125 3.67 20.06 -13.61
C GLY A 125 4.09 20.90 -12.41
N GLU A 126 3.15 21.38 -11.61
CA GLU A 126 3.45 22.14 -10.40
C GLU A 126 4.24 21.30 -9.38
N ARG A 127 3.89 20.01 -9.19
CA ARG A 127 4.67 19.10 -8.32
C ARG A 127 6.10 18.90 -8.82
N LEU A 128 6.30 18.80 -10.14
CA LEU A 128 7.61 18.68 -10.77
C LEU A 128 8.46 19.96 -10.57
N GLU A 129 7.87 21.14 -10.72
CA GLU A 129 8.55 22.43 -10.53
C GLU A 129 8.96 22.69 -9.08
N GLU A 130 8.23 22.11 -8.12
CA GLU A 130 8.53 22.20 -6.69
C GLU A 130 9.62 21.23 -6.22
N LEU A 131 10.04 20.26 -7.05
CA LEU A 131 11.04 19.26 -6.67
C LEU A 131 12.39 19.91 -6.37
N HIS A 132 12.91 19.62 -5.19
CA HIS A 132 14.25 20.03 -4.79
C HIS A 132 14.93 18.91 -3.99
N VAL A 133 16.26 18.89 -4.03
CA VAL A 133 17.07 17.87 -3.37
C VAL A 133 17.18 18.20 -1.88
N LEU A 134 16.82 17.24 -1.03
CA LEU A 134 17.01 17.32 0.42
C LEU A 134 18.21 16.51 0.87
N CYS A 135 18.49 15.38 0.20
CA CYS A 135 19.60 14.48 0.49
C CYS A 135 20.32 14.21 -0.83
N GLN A 136 21.52 14.78 -0.97
CA GLN A 136 22.33 14.76 -2.18
C GLN A 136 23.31 13.58 -2.15
N ALA A 137 23.20 12.69 -3.13
CA ALA A 137 24.17 11.62 -3.36
C ALA A 137 25.53 12.21 -3.81
N GLU A 138 26.63 11.73 -3.24
CA GLU A 138 28.00 12.10 -3.66
C GLU A 138 28.59 11.08 -4.65
N GLU A 139 28.18 9.81 -4.52
CA GLU A 139 28.54 8.71 -5.41
C GLU A 139 27.31 7.99 -6.00
N THR A 140 27.48 7.17 -7.05
CA THR A 140 26.36 6.49 -7.76
C THR A 140 25.51 5.59 -6.86
N ASN A 141 26.11 5.01 -5.82
CA ASN A 141 25.47 4.08 -4.90
C ASN A 141 25.00 4.75 -3.60
N ASP A 142 25.18 6.06 -3.48
CA ASP A 142 24.69 6.79 -2.34
C ASP A 142 23.16 6.95 -2.38
N SER A 143 22.59 7.28 -1.23
CA SER A 143 21.17 7.55 -1.12
C SER A 143 20.83 8.94 -1.65
N SER A 144 19.59 9.12 -2.07
CA SER A 144 19.05 10.44 -2.39
C SER A 144 17.64 10.61 -1.86
N LEU A 145 17.25 11.85 -1.59
CA LEU A 145 15.88 12.25 -1.29
C LEU A 145 15.58 13.55 -2.03
N VAL A 146 14.58 13.52 -2.90
CA VAL A 146 14.07 14.67 -3.62
C VAL A 146 12.58 14.77 -3.32
N CYS A 147 12.12 15.95 -2.94
CA CYS A 147 10.71 16.13 -2.58
C CYS A 147 10.15 17.42 -3.16
N SER A 148 8.84 17.43 -3.36
CA SER A 148 8.09 18.65 -3.64
C SER A 148 7.92 19.46 -2.36
N ARG A 149 7.41 20.68 -2.51
CA ARG A 149 7.03 21.55 -1.40
C ARG A 149 6.13 20.81 -0.41
N TYR A 150 6.34 21.07 0.88
CA TYR A 150 5.70 20.43 2.03
C TYR A 150 5.80 18.91 2.06
N LEU A 151 6.73 18.30 1.30
CA LEU A 151 6.89 16.85 1.20
C LEU A 151 5.61 16.12 0.78
N GLN A 152 4.81 16.74 -0.10
CA GLN A 152 3.58 16.13 -0.62
C GLN A 152 3.88 14.96 -1.58
N TYR A 153 5.01 15.05 -2.28
CA TYR A 153 5.60 13.99 -3.07
C TYR A 153 7.08 13.88 -2.74
N CYS A 154 7.59 12.66 -2.62
CA CYS A 154 9.01 12.39 -2.44
C CYS A 154 9.46 11.20 -3.28
N ARG A 155 10.68 11.29 -3.80
CA ARG A 155 11.41 10.21 -4.48
C ARG A 155 12.72 9.98 -3.74
N ALA A 156 13.02 8.73 -3.43
CA ALA A 156 14.26 8.35 -2.75
C ALA A 156 14.97 7.21 -3.49
N THR A 157 16.29 7.17 -3.39
CA THR A 157 17.13 6.02 -3.77
C THR A 157 17.88 5.51 -2.56
N ASN A 158 18.08 4.19 -2.47
CA ASN A 158 18.78 3.53 -1.36
C ASN A 158 18.28 3.98 0.02
N LEU A 159 16.95 4.00 0.19
CA LEU A 159 16.28 4.38 1.43
C LEU A 159 16.47 3.29 2.50
N TYR A 160 16.95 3.69 3.67
CA TYR A 160 17.06 2.84 4.85
C TYR A 160 15.84 2.99 5.76
N LEU A 161 15.33 1.86 6.26
CA LEU A 161 14.25 1.79 7.25
C LEU A 161 14.58 0.73 8.32
N ASP A 162 14.68 1.14 9.58
CA ASP A 162 14.79 0.25 10.73
C ASP A 162 13.43 0.07 11.40
N LEU A 163 12.85 -1.12 11.25
CA LEU A 163 11.53 -1.44 11.76
C LEU A 163 11.55 -2.21 13.11
N ARG A 164 12.72 -2.43 13.70
CA ARG A 164 12.88 -3.30 14.88
C ARG A 164 12.26 -2.72 16.16
N ASN A 165 12.28 -1.39 16.31
CA ASN A 165 11.88 -0.70 17.54
C ASN A 165 10.54 0.05 17.43
N ILE A 166 9.78 -0.28 16.39
CA ILE A 166 8.56 0.40 16.05
C ILE A 166 7.45 0.18 17.09
N LYS A 167 6.89 1.29 17.58
CA LYS A 167 5.76 1.28 18.52
C LYS A 167 4.43 1.48 17.77
N ARG A 168 3.81 0.37 17.37
CA ARG A 168 2.44 0.36 16.84
C ARG A 168 1.43 0.75 17.92
N ASN A 169 0.37 1.44 17.53
CA ASN A 169 -0.80 1.73 18.37
C ASN A 169 -2.07 1.53 17.53
N HIS A 170 -3.23 1.96 18.02
CA HIS A 170 -4.50 1.84 17.30
C HIS A 170 -4.80 3.02 16.37
N ASP A 171 -3.84 3.92 16.18
CA ASP A 171 -3.96 5.05 15.26
C ASP A 171 -3.36 4.64 13.91
N ARG A 172 -4.18 4.60 12.86
CA ARG A 172 -3.77 4.20 11.52
C ARG A 172 -2.77 5.17 10.91
N PHE A 173 -2.82 6.44 11.32
CA PHE A 173 -2.01 7.51 10.77
C PHE A 173 -1.14 8.17 11.83
N LYS A 174 -0.61 7.37 12.74
CA LYS A 174 0.30 7.85 13.78
C LYS A 174 1.49 8.55 13.14
N GLU A 175 1.55 9.86 13.34
CA GLU A 175 2.67 10.71 12.96
C GLU A 175 3.89 10.45 13.86
N ASP A 176 5.08 10.88 13.40
CA ASP A 176 6.33 10.86 14.18
C ASP A 176 6.75 9.45 14.60
N PHE A 177 6.51 8.50 13.69
CA PHE A 177 6.67 7.07 13.93
C PHE A 177 8.14 6.64 14.07
N PHE A 178 9.05 7.28 13.33
CA PHE A 178 10.48 7.00 13.33
C PHE A 178 11.26 7.96 14.22
N ARG A 179 12.27 7.41 14.89
CA ARG A 179 13.32 8.16 15.59
C ARG A 179 14.50 8.42 14.66
N SER A 180 15.38 9.32 15.09
CA SER A 180 16.64 9.55 14.40
C SER A 180 17.45 8.24 14.31
N GLY A 181 17.97 7.98 13.11
CA GLY A 181 18.66 6.74 12.76
C GLY A 181 17.76 5.61 12.27
N GLU A 182 16.42 5.70 12.43
CA GLU A 182 15.50 4.63 11.99
C GLU A 182 15.00 4.82 10.55
N ILE A 183 15.17 6.01 9.97
CA ILE A 183 14.92 6.29 8.56
C ILE A 183 16.03 7.21 8.05
N GLY A 184 16.57 6.94 6.86
CA GLY A 184 17.70 7.72 6.37
C GLY A 184 18.36 7.20 5.10
N GLY A 185 19.53 7.74 4.84
CA GLY A 185 20.36 7.40 3.69
C GLY A 185 21.79 7.94 3.81
N HIS A 186 22.72 7.31 3.08
CA HIS A 186 24.10 7.78 2.96
C HIS A 186 24.16 8.91 1.92
N CYS A 187 24.20 10.17 2.37
CA CYS A 187 24.16 11.34 1.50
C CYS A 187 24.53 12.61 2.26
N LYS A 188 24.62 13.74 1.56
CA LYS A 188 24.67 15.06 2.21
C LYS A 188 23.26 15.61 2.41
N LEU A 189 22.78 15.61 3.67
CA LEU A 189 21.44 16.06 4.05
C LEU A 189 21.38 17.56 4.34
N ASP A 190 20.48 18.28 3.67
CA ASP A 190 20.10 19.65 4.04
C ASP A 190 18.97 19.62 5.08
N ILE A 191 19.37 19.41 6.33
CA ILE A 191 18.43 19.36 7.46
C ILE A 191 17.68 20.67 7.67
N ARG A 192 18.26 21.82 7.29
CA ARG A 192 17.59 23.12 7.47
C ARG A 192 16.41 23.24 6.53
N THR A 193 16.62 22.90 5.26
CA THR A 193 15.55 22.90 4.25
C THR A 193 14.50 21.85 4.61
N LEU A 194 14.90 20.62 4.95
CA LEU A 194 13.96 19.57 5.39
C LEU A 194 13.04 20.06 6.50
N MET A 195 13.58 20.60 7.59
CA MET A 195 12.79 21.08 8.73
C MET A 195 11.90 22.28 8.39
N SER A 196 12.24 23.03 7.34
CA SER A 196 11.44 24.17 6.88
C SER A 196 10.19 23.77 6.12
N GLU A 197 10.05 22.51 5.66
CA GLU A 197 8.88 22.02 4.93
C GLU A 197 7.69 21.62 5.83
N GLY A 198 7.82 21.76 7.15
CA GLY A 198 6.84 21.29 8.14
C GLY A 198 5.56 22.11 8.27
N GLN A 199 5.37 23.21 7.52
CA GLN A 199 4.21 24.10 7.76
C GLN A 199 2.85 23.45 7.44
N ARG A 200 2.83 22.41 6.59
CA ARG A 200 1.62 21.64 6.25
C ARG A 200 1.71 20.18 6.69
N LYS A 201 2.35 19.92 7.83
CA LYS A 201 2.34 18.60 8.47
C LYS A 201 0.90 18.12 8.65
N SER A 202 0.58 16.99 8.04
CA SER A 202 -0.73 16.36 8.09
C SER A 202 -0.61 14.90 7.65
N PRO A 203 -1.27 13.96 8.36
CA PRO A 203 -1.09 12.54 8.16
C PRO A 203 -1.34 12.08 6.72
N LEU A 204 -2.28 12.70 6.01
CA LEU A 204 -2.69 12.30 4.65
C LEU A 204 -2.29 13.30 3.55
N GLN A 205 -1.67 14.43 3.89
CA GLN A 205 -1.33 15.46 2.91
C GLN A 205 0.17 15.69 2.77
N SER A 206 0.99 15.17 3.70
CA SER A 206 2.43 15.40 3.74
C SER A 206 3.16 14.19 4.35
N TRP A 207 4.34 13.89 3.83
CA TRP A 207 5.27 12.91 4.40
C TRP A 207 6.20 13.50 5.47
N PHE A 208 6.02 14.77 5.85
CA PHE A 208 6.88 15.45 6.81
C PHE A 208 6.95 14.73 8.15
N ALA A 209 5.83 14.22 8.65
CA ALA A 209 5.80 13.50 9.92
C ALA A 209 6.75 12.29 9.93
N GLU A 210 6.84 11.56 8.82
CA GLU A 210 7.67 10.37 8.68
C GLU A 210 9.13 10.72 8.33
N LEU A 211 9.36 11.83 7.64
CA LEU A 211 10.68 12.22 7.12
C LEU A 211 11.41 13.26 7.97
N GLN A 212 10.79 13.91 8.95
CA GLN A 212 11.49 14.90 9.78
C GLN A 212 12.65 14.31 10.59
N SER A 213 12.63 13.00 10.85
CA SER A 213 13.71 12.25 11.52
C SER A 213 14.69 11.59 10.55
N TYR A 214 14.55 11.87 9.24
CA TYR A 214 15.46 11.39 8.20
C TYR A 214 16.91 11.74 8.56
N THR A 215 17.75 10.72 8.63
CA THR A 215 19.11 10.85 9.14
C THR A 215 20.13 10.62 8.04
N GLN A 216 21.13 11.50 7.97
CA GLN A 216 22.34 11.27 7.19
C GLN A 216 23.13 10.13 7.85
N LEU A 217 23.21 9.00 7.16
CA LEU A 217 23.90 7.80 7.63
C LEU A 217 25.39 7.87 7.31
N ASN A 218 26.20 7.20 8.13
CA ASN A 218 27.63 7.05 7.96
C ASN A 218 28.03 5.70 7.31
N PHE A 219 27.04 4.96 6.82
CA PHE A 219 27.19 3.68 6.14
C PHE A 219 26.22 3.64 4.95
N ARG A 220 26.58 2.88 3.92
CA ARG A 220 25.73 2.64 2.75
C ARG A 220 24.79 1.47 3.02
N PRO A 221 23.45 1.67 2.99
CA PRO A 221 22.51 0.65 3.45
C PRO A 221 22.64 -0.71 2.76
N ILE A 222 22.92 -0.72 1.46
CA ILE A 222 22.98 -1.93 0.64
C ILE A 222 24.41 -2.48 0.58
N GLU A 223 25.38 -1.64 0.23
CA GLU A 223 26.79 -2.03 0.03
C GLU A 223 27.45 -2.55 1.30
N ASP A 224 27.12 -1.95 2.45
CA ASP A 224 27.67 -2.36 3.74
C ASP A 224 26.85 -3.48 4.40
N ALA A 225 25.87 -4.05 3.68
CA ALA A 225 24.99 -5.13 4.13
C ALA A 225 24.28 -4.82 5.48
N ALA A 226 23.78 -3.58 5.64
CA ALA A 226 23.18 -3.11 6.87
C ALA A 226 21.69 -3.48 7.03
N CYS A 227 21.08 -4.12 6.02
CA CYS A 227 19.66 -4.48 5.98
C CYS A 227 19.45 -6.00 6.00
N ASP A 228 18.48 -6.46 6.79
CA ASP A 228 18.04 -7.87 6.78
C ASP A 228 17.24 -8.23 5.51
N ILE A 229 16.58 -7.23 4.91
CA ILE A 229 15.76 -7.36 3.70
C ILE A 229 16.11 -6.22 2.76
N VAL A 230 16.41 -6.55 1.51
CA VAL A 230 16.64 -5.57 0.44
C VAL A 230 15.52 -5.69 -0.59
N ILE A 231 14.87 -4.57 -0.90
CA ILE A 231 13.81 -4.49 -1.90
C ILE A 231 14.35 -3.69 -3.09
N GLU A 232 14.72 -4.40 -4.16
CA GLU A 232 15.24 -3.77 -5.39
C GLU A 232 14.13 -3.30 -6.33
N LYS A 233 12.94 -3.90 -6.21
CA LYS A 233 11.80 -3.56 -7.05
C LYS A 233 11.30 -2.14 -6.71
N PRO A 234 11.01 -1.28 -7.71
CA PRO A 234 10.46 0.04 -7.46
C PRO A 234 9.21 -0.04 -6.59
N THR A 235 9.18 0.78 -5.54
CA THR A 235 8.19 0.67 -4.48
C THR A 235 7.55 2.01 -4.19
N TYR A 236 6.23 2.06 -4.24
CA TYR A 236 5.45 3.21 -3.82
C TYR A 236 4.96 3.03 -2.39
N PHE A 237 5.32 3.96 -1.51
CA PHE A 237 4.69 4.09 -0.20
C PHE A 237 3.45 4.96 -0.32
N MET A 238 2.32 4.50 0.22
CA MET A 238 1.05 5.20 0.14
C MET A 238 0.27 5.10 1.43
N LYS A 239 -0.20 6.23 1.96
CA LYS A 239 -1.20 6.25 3.03
C LYS A 239 -2.58 6.33 2.37
N LEU A 240 -3.38 5.29 2.55
CA LEU A 240 -4.76 5.25 2.05
C LEU A 240 -5.70 5.69 3.17
N ASP A 241 -6.63 6.59 2.86
CA ASP A 241 -7.68 7.02 3.80
C ASP A 241 -8.50 5.79 4.25
N ALA A 242 -8.93 4.96 3.30
CA ALA A 242 -9.36 3.59 3.60
C ALA A 242 -9.08 2.59 2.47
N GLY A 243 -8.37 1.51 2.80
CA GLY A 243 -8.03 0.43 1.87
C GLY A 243 -9.16 -0.55 1.54
N VAL A 244 -10.41 -0.24 1.87
CA VAL A 244 -11.54 -1.18 1.78
C VAL A 244 -12.36 -1.06 0.49
N ASN A 245 -12.45 0.13 -0.12
CA ASN A 245 -13.33 0.34 -1.27
C ASN A 245 -12.88 1.50 -2.18
N MET A 246 -12.43 1.17 -3.38
CA MET A 246 -12.04 2.14 -4.40
C MET A 246 -13.18 3.09 -4.82
N TYR A 247 -14.45 2.68 -4.75
CA TYR A 247 -15.59 3.51 -5.12
C TYR A 247 -15.80 4.70 -4.17
N HIS A 248 -15.46 4.54 -2.88
CA HIS A 248 -15.61 5.62 -1.88
C HIS A 248 -14.30 6.36 -1.62
N HIS A 249 -13.15 5.76 -1.94
CA HIS A 249 -11.82 6.31 -1.68
C HIS A 249 -11.02 6.49 -2.98
N PHE A 250 -11.69 6.92 -4.06
CA PHE A 250 -11.07 7.03 -5.39
C PHE A 250 -9.89 8.03 -5.43
N CYS A 251 -9.90 9.04 -4.55
CA CYS A 251 -8.88 10.07 -4.47
C CYS A 251 -7.47 9.50 -4.23
N ASP A 252 -7.35 8.45 -3.42
CA ASP A 252 -6.07 7.81 -3.14
C ASP A 252 -5.43 7.22 -4.41
N PHE A 253 -6.25 6.65 -5.29
CA PHE A 253 -5.80 6.04 -6.55
C PHE A 253 -5.39 7.09 -7.59
N VAL A 254 -5.99 8.28 -7.53
CA VAL A 254 -5.57 9.42 -8.37
C VAL A 254 -4.17 9.88 -7.98
N ASN A 255 -3.82 9.90 -6.69
CA ASN A 255 -2.46 10.23 -6.23
C ASN A 255 -1.42 9.24 -6.75
N LEU A 256 -1.74 7.94 -6.79
CA LEU A 256 -0.86 6.93 -7.39
C LEU A 256 -0.69 7.12 -8.90
N TYR A 257 -1.76 7.49 -9.61
CA TYR A 257 -1.68 7.78 -11.04
C TYR A 257 -0.82 9.02 -11.32
N ILE A 258 -1.03 10.11 -10.58
CA ILE A 258 -0.21 11.34 -10.71
C ILE A 258 1.26 11.05 -10.37
N THR A 259 1.52 10.21 -9.37
CA THR A 259 2.87 9.78 -9.00
C THR A 259 3.62 9.12 -10.15
N GLN A 260 2.94 8.37 -11.03
CA GLN A 260 3.57 7.81 -12.24
C GLN A 260 4.01 8.89 -13.23
N HIS A 261 3.25 9.98 -13.35
CA HIS A 261 3.62 11.13 -14.19
C HIS A 261 4.80 11.90 -13.59
N VAL A 262 4.76 12.20 -12.29
CA VAL A 262 5.86 12.91 -11.60
C VAL A 262 7.14 12.07 -11.62
N ASN A 263 7.04 10.74 -11.48
CA ASN A 263 8.17 9.83 -11.59
C ASN A 263 8.57 9.49 -13.03
N ASN A 264 7.73 9.85 -14.02
CA ASN A 264 7.85 9.47 -15.43
C ASN A 264 8.06 7.95 -15.64
N SER A 265 7.36 7.12 -14.87
CA SER A 265 7.41 5.66 -14.96
C SER A 265 6.00 5.07 -14.90
N PHE A 266 5.64 4.33 -15.95
CA PHE A 266 4.32 3.73 -16.15
C PHE A 266 4.36 2.20 -16.12
N SER A 267 5.44 1.63 -15.57
CA SER A 267 5.55 0.19 -15.35
C SER A 267 4.53 -0.25 -14.31
N THR A 268 3.85 -1.37 -14.57
CA THR A 268 3.04 -2.05 -13.55
C THR A 268 3.85 -3.01 -12.69
N ASP A 269 5.13 -3.20 -13.00
CA ASP A 269 6.02 -4.06 -12.23
C ASP A 269 6.61 -3.30 -11.03
N VAL A 270 5.73 -2.98 -10.07
CA VAL A 270 6.07 -2.22 -8.85
C VAL A 270 5.51 -2.91 -7.61
N TYR A 271 6.01 -2.54 -6.43
CA TYR A 271 5.32 -2.79 -5.17
C TYR A 271 4.55 -1.55 -4.73
N ILE A 272 3.41 -1.76 -4.09
CA ILE A 272 2.67 -0.72 -3.40
C ILE A 272 2.61 -1.13 -1.94
N ILE A 273 3.30 -0.38 -1.08
CA ILE A 273 3.28 -0.57 0.36
C ILE A 273 2.25 0.41 0.92
N MET A 274 1.14 -0.14 1.39
CA MET A 274 0.17 0.61 2.17
C MET A 274 0.80 0.93 3.52
N TRP A 275 1.07 2.21 3.74
CA TRP A 275 1.60 2.76 4.97
C TRP A 275 0.49 2.85 6.01
N ASP A 276 0.28 1.77 6.75
CA ASP A 276 -0.67 1.70 7.86
C ASP A 276 0.08 1.40 9.16
N THR A 277 -0.09 2.27 10.16
CA THR A 277 0.53 2.13 11.47
C THR A 277 -0.36 1.39 12.49
N ASP A 278 -1.51 0.89 12.03
CA ASP A 278 -2.46 0.13 12.83
C ASP A 278 -1.84 -1.15 13.42
N GLY A 279 -1.90 -1.24 14.74
CA GLY A 279 -1.55 -2.41 15.54
C GLY A 279 -2.75 -3.12 16.16
N ARG A 280 -3.98 -2.87 15.68
CA ARG A 280 -5.17 -3.59 16.15
C ARG A 280 -5.04 -5.10 15.93
N ILE A 281 -5.66 -5.86 16.83
CA ILE A 281 -5.73 -7.32 16.76
C ILE A 281 -6.76 -7.69 15.71
N ARG A 282 -6.37 -8.50 14.73
CA ARG A 282 -7.22 -8.90 13.61
C ARG A 282 -8.09 -10.07 14.04
N VAL A 283 -9.36 -9.80 14.26
CA VAL A 283 -10.38 -10.79 14.65
C VAL A 283 -11.17 -11.19 13.41
N THR A 284 -11.07 -12.47 13.04
CA THR A 284 -11.79 -13.02 11.87
C THR A 284 -12.86 -13.99 12.34
N ILE A 285 -14.11 -13.72 11.98
CA ILE A 285 -15.23 -14.64 12.19
C ILE A 285 -15.50 -15.39 10.89
N LEU A 286 -15.39 -16.72 10.94
CA LEU A 286 -15.78 -17.60 9.85
C LEU A 286 -17.30 -17.82 9.88
N ALA A 287 -18.00 -17.12 9.00
CA ALA A 287 -19.40 -17.33 8.70
C ALA A 287 -19.59 -18.64 7.91
N ARG A 288 -20.84 -19.11 7.88
CA ARG A 288 -21.21 -20.35 7.19
C ARG A 288 -22.46 -20.19 6.34
N SER A 289 -22.32 -20.34 5.04
CA SER A 289 -23.44 -20.52 4.11
C SER A 289 -23.89 -21.99 3.98
N THR A 290 -24.09 -22.67 5.11
CA THR A 290 -24.58 -24.08 5.16
C THR A 290 -25.98 -24.18 5.75
N GLU A 291 -26.64 -25.33 5.65
CA GLU A 291 -27.97 -25.54 6.25
C GLU A 291 -27.92 -25.49 7.79
N TYR A 292 -26.89 -26.10 8.37
CA TYR A 292 -26.71 -26.26 9.82
C TYR A 292 -25.43 -25.57 10.32
N ARG A 293 -25.31 -25.46 11.65
CA ARG A 293 -24.22 -24.82 12.39
C ARG A 293 -24.00 -23.36 12.01
N LYS A 294 -25.07 -22.66 11.63
CA LYS A 294 -25.05 -21.20 11.47
C LYS A 294 -25.01 -20.50 12.83
N ILE A 295 -24.39 -19.33 12.85
CA ILE A 295 -24.38 -18.40 13.98
C ILE A 295 -25.58 -17.48 13.83
N LEU A 296 -26.65 -17.73 14.58
CA LEU A 296 -27.92 -17.01 14.44
C LEU A 296 -27.82 -15.54 14.84
N ASN A 297 -27.07 -15.22 15.89
CA ASN A 297 -26.86 -13.86 16.37
C ASN A 297 -25.51 -13.26 15.94
N GLN A 298 -25.00 -13.63 14.76
CA GLN A 298 -23.69 -13.17 14.27
C GLN A 298 -23.52 -11.64 14.28
N ASN A 299 -24.55 -10.90 13.87
CA ASN A 299 -24.51 -9.44 13.85
C ASN A 299 -24.35 -8.84 15.25
N GLU A 300 -24.96 -9.46 16.26
CA GLU A 300 -24.85 -9.03 17.66
C GLU A 300 -23.41 -9.21 18.17
N LEU A 301 -22.82 -10.39 17.92
CA LEU A 301 -21.43 -10.69 18.29
C LEU A 301 -20.44 -9.75 17.60
N VAL A 302 -20.62 -9.53 16.29
CA VAL A 302 -19.76 -8.63 15.51
C VAL A 302 -19.87 -7.19 15.99
N ASN A 303 -21.08 -6.72 16.27
CA ASN A 303 -21.29 -5.37 16.79
C ASN A 303 -20.63 -5.20 18.15
N ALA A 304 -20.72 -6.20 19.03
CA ALA A 304 -20.02 -6.20 20.31
C ALA A 304 -18.49 -6.12 20.13
N LEU A 305 -17.90 -6.90 19.22
CA LEU A 305 -16.46 -6.83 18.93
C LEU A 305 -16.04 -5.45 18.41
N LYS A 306 -16.84 -4.85 17.54
CA LYS A 306 -16.57 -3.51 16.96
C LYS A 306 -16.60 -2.39 17.99
N THR A 307 -17.17 -2.61 19.18
CA THR A 307 -17.09 -1.63 20.28
C THR A 307 -15.70 -1.56 20.92
N VAL A 308 -14.85 -2.57 20.70
CA VAL A 308 -13.49 -2.63 21.21
C VAL A 308 -12.55 -2.00 20.18
N SER A 309 -12.06 -0.79 20.48
CA SER A 309 -11.20 -0.01 19.58
C SER A 309 -9.88 -0.70 19.21
N THR A 310 -9.46 -1.70 19.99
CA THR A 310 -8.23 -2.47 19.75
C THR A 310 -8.41 -3.61 18.75
N PHE A 311 -9.62 -3.85 18.24
CA PHE A 311 -9.93 -4.93 17.31
C PHE A 311 -10.20 -4.41 15.90
N GLU A 312 -9.60 -5.08 14.92
CA GLU A 312 -10.01 -5.01 13.52
C GLU A 312 -10.86 -6.25 13.22
N VAL A 313 -12.16 -6.06 13.06
CA VAL A 313 -13.13 -7.17 12.97
C VAL A 313 -13.55 -7.38 11.53
N ARG A 314 -13.40 -8.60 11.03
CA ARG A 314 -13.92 -9.00 9.72
C ARG A 314 -14.70 -10.32 9.78
N ILE A 315 -15.67 -10.43 8.89
CA ILE A 315 -16.46 -11.64 8.68
C ILE A 315 -16.05 -12.20 7.32
N VAL A 316 -15.81 -13.50 7.26
CA VAL A 316 -15.46 -14.18 6.01
C VAL A 316 -16.32 -15.43 5.83
N ASP A 317 -16.72 -15.71 4.60
CA ASP A 317 -17.34 -16.98 4.21
C ASP A 317 -16.47 -17.61 3.13
N TYR A 318 -15.84 -18.74 3.44
CA TYR A 318 -14.94 -19.45 2.51
C TYR A 318 -15.71 -20.32 1.53
N LYS A 319 -16.76 -19.75 0.94
CA LYS A 319 -17.60 -20.44 -0.02
C LYS A 319 -16.86 -20.63 -1.34
N TYR A 320 -16.83 -21.88 -1.80
CA TYR A 320 -16.27 -22.26 -3.09
C TYR A 320 -16.95 -21.45 -4.21
N LYS A 321 -16.15 -20.82 -5.07
CA LYS A 321 -16.49 -19.86 -6.16
C LYS A 321 -16.61 -18.38 -5.76
N GLU A 322 -16.73 -18.04 -4.48
CA GLU A 322 -16.78 -16.64 -4.05
C GLU A 322 -15.40 -16.11 -3.64
N LEU A 323 -14.56 -16.99 -3.08
CA LEU A 323 -13.22 -16.62 -2.64
C LEU A 323 -12.18 -17.66 -3.07
N GLY A 324 -11.11 -17.21 -3.74
CA GLY A 324 -10.03 -18.06 -4.21
C GLY A 324 -9.21 -18.67 -3.05
N PHE A 325 -8.57 -19.81 -3.29
CA PHE A 325 -7.79 -20.51 -2.27
C PHE A 325 -6.66 -19.64 -1.67
N LEU A 326 -5.90 -18.94 -2.52
CA LEU A 326 -4.83 -18.05 -2.07
C LEU A 326 -5.36 -16.89 -1.21
N ASP A 327 -6.53 -16.35 -1.54
CA ASP A 327 -7.16 -15.29 -0.75
C ASP A 327 -7.61 -15.82 0.62
N GLN A 328 -8.15 -17.04 0.69
CA GLN A 328 -8.50 -17.68 1.95
C GLN A 328 -7.27 -17.86 2.85
N LEU A 329 -6.14 -18.33 2.29
CA LEU A 329 -4.88 -18.46 3.02
C LEU A 329 -4.33 -17.10 3.46
N ARG A 330 -4.34 -16.09 2.57
CA ARG A 330 -3.89 -14.74 2.87
C ARG A 330 -4.70 -14.12 4.01
N ILE A 331 -6.01 -14.29 3.99
CA ILE A 331 -6.90 -13.91 5.08
C ILE A 331 -6.48 -14.66 6.34
N THR A 332 -6.48 -15.99 6.31
CA THR A 332 -6.16 -16.84 7.47
C THR A 332 -4.83 -16.44 8.12
N HIS A 333 -3.75 -16.35 7.34
CA HIS A 333 -2.42 -15.97 7.80
C HIS A 333 -2.37 -14.55 8.41
N ASN A 334 -3.26 -13.66 7.98
CA ASN A 334 -3.45 -12.33 8.54
C ASN A 334 -4.61 -12.29 9.56
N THR A 335 -4.69 -13.29 10.44
CA THR A 335 -5.65 -13.37 11.54
C THR A 335 -4.93 -13.63 12.86
N ASP A 336 -5.26 -12.87 13.89
CA ASP A 336 -4.69 -13.06 15.23
C ASP A 336 -5.67 -13.81 16.15
N VAL A 337 -6.97 -13.59 15.98
CA VAL A 337 -8.03 -14.40 16.63
C VAL A 337 -8.99 -14.92 15.58
N PHE A 338 -9.03 -16.25 15.38
CA PHE A 338 -9.88 -16.92 14.40
C PHE A 338 -11.06 -17.60 15.10
N ILE A 339 -12.27 -17.14 14.81
CA ILE A 339 -13.50 -17.56 15.48
C ILE A 339 -14.36 -18.34 14.50
N GLY A 340 -14.82 -19.53 14.86
CA GLY A 340 -15.67 -20.31 13.97
C GLY A 340 -16.42 -21.45 14.65
N MET A 341 -17.48 -21.89 13.99
CA MET A 341 -18.23 -23.09 14.37
C MET A 341 -17.49 -24.37 13.97
N HIS A 342 -17.63 -25.43 14.75
CA HIS A 342 -17.04 -26.74 14.45
C HIS A 342 -17.31 -27.20 13.02
N GLY A 343 -16.27 -27.64 12.33
CA GLY A 343 -16.33 -28.21 10.98
C GLY A 343 -15.14 -27.81 10.13
N ALA A 344 -15.06 -28.36 8.91
CA ALA A 344 -13.87 -28.31 8.06
C ALA A 344 -13.21 -26.93 7.92
N GLY A 345 -13.96 -25.83 7.93
CA GLY A 345 -13.37 -24.49 7.88
C GLY A 345 -12.43 -24.14 9.05
N LEU A 346 -12.55 -24.79 10.22
CA LEU A 346 -11.59 -24.61 11.31
C LEU A 346 -10.21 -25.23 11.03
N THR A 347 -10.04 -26.07 10.00
CA THR A 347 -8.69 -26.56 9.62
C THR A 347 -7.78 -25.44 9.12
N HIS A 348 -8.33 -24.27 8.77
CA HIS A 348 -7.56 -23.06 8.50
C HIS A 348 -6.66 -22.66 9.67
N LEU A 349 -6.91 -23.16 10.89
CA LEU A 349 -6.02 -22.97 12.02
C LEU A 349 -4.56 -23.39 11.76
N LEU A 350 -4.33 -24.29 10.79
CA LEU A 350 -2.98 -24.71 10.38
C LEU A 350 -2.15 -23.58 9.77
N PHE A 351 -2.81 -22.57 9.16
CA PHE A 351 -2.16 -21.45 8.46
C PHE A 351 -2.19 -20.16 9.27
N LEU A 352 -2.68 -20.21 10.51
CA LEU A 352 -2.62 -19.08 11.42
C LEU A 352 -1.17 -18.78 11.82
N PRO A 353 -0.86 -17.52 12.16
CA PRO A 353 0.43 -17.17 12.72
C PRO A 353 0.63 -17.80 14.10
N ASP A 354 1.88 -17.97 14.51
CA ASP A 354 2.24 -18.72 15.73
C ASP A 354 1.65 -18.15 17.02
N TRP A 355 1.38 -16.84 17.08
CA TRP A 355 0.77 -16.18 18.25
C TRP A 355 -0.75 -16.28 18.30
N ALA A 356 -1.39 -16.83 17.25
CA ALA A 356 -2.83 -16.75 17.09
C ALA A 356 -3.59 -17.60 18.12
N ALA A 357 -4.85 -17.20 18.33
CA ALA A 357 -5.83 -17.96 19.07
C ALA A 357 -7.00 -18.39 18.17
N VAL A 358 -7.46 -19.63 18.34
CA VAL A 358 -8.66 -20.19 17.71
C VAL A 358 -9.77 -20.26 18.75
N PHE A 359 -10.92 -19.67 18.44
CA PHE A 359 -12.14 -19.83 19.21
C PHE A 359 -13.13 -20.72 18.47
N GLU A 360 -13.23 -21.98 18.92
CA GLU A 360 -14.29 -22.88 18.48
C GLU A 360 -15.59 -22.57 19.24
N LEU A 361 -16.52 -21.91 18.55
CA LEU A 361 -17.80 -21.45 19.10
C LEU A 361 -18.67 -22.61 19.60
N TYR A 362 -18.58 -23.80 19.06
CA TYR A 362 -19.19 -24.97 19.68
C TYR A 362 -18.64 -26.20 19.02
N ASN A 363 -18.07 -27.11 19.81
CA ASN A 363 -17.43 -28.34 19.32
C ASN A 363 -18.42 -29.44 18.90
N CYS A 364 -19.74 -29.23 19.05
CA CYS A 364 -20.77 -30.20 18.71
C CYS A 364 -20.60 -31.58 19.38
N GLY A 365 -19.96 -31.63 20.56
CA GLY A 365 -19.67 -32.87 21.28
C GLY A 365 -18.31 -33.51 20.92
N ASP A 366 -17.60 -32.97 19.92
CA ASP A 366 -16.32 -33.48 19.45
C ASP A 366 -15.14 -32.61 19.93
N GLU A 367 -15.05 -32.42 21.25
CA GLU A 367 -14.09 -31.51 21.91
C GLU A 367 -12.64 -31.69 21.44
N ARG A 368 -12.21 -32.94 21.26
CA ARG A 368 -10.81 -33.24 20.93
C ARG A 368 -10.40 -32.89 19.50
N CYS A 369 -11.34 -32.80 18.56
CA CYS A 369 -11.01 -32.73 17.13
C CYS A 369 -10.14 -31.52 16.77
N TYR A 370 -10.62 -30.31 17.07
CA TYR A 370 -9.88 -29.08 16.77
C TYR A 370 -8.96 -28.66 17.92
N MET A 371 -9.25 -29.06 19.15
CA MET A 371 -8.36 -28.85 20.30
C MET A 371 -7.02 -29.57 20.09
N ASP A 372 -7.01 -30.85 19.70
CA ASP A 372 -5.77 -31.59 19.46
C ASP A 372 -5.04 -31.05 18.22
N LEU A 373 -5.78 -30.64 17.17
CA LEU A 373 -5.18 -30.03 15.98
C LEU A 373 -4.49 -28.70 16.30
N ALA A 374 -5.14 -27.83 17.08
CA ALA A 374 -4.56 -26.57 17.54
C ALA A 374 -3.32 -26.81 18.40
N ARG A 375 -3.36 -27.81 19.31
CA ARG A 375 -2.22 -28.22 20.12
C ARG A 375 -1.04 -28.71 19.28
N LEU A 376 -1.30 -29.49 18.23
CA LEU A 376 -0.28 -29.96 17.29
C LEU A 376 0.34 -28.82 16.48
N ARG A 377 -0.47 -27.85 16.03
CA ARG A 377 0.02 -26.65 15.32
C ARG A 377 0.76 -25.69 16.24
N GLY A 378 0.46 -25.69 17.54
CA GLY A 378 1.05 -24.77 18.52
C GLY A 378 0.32 -23.43 18.64
N VAL A 379 -0.94 -23.35 18.21
CA VAL A 379 -1.80 -22.16 18.37
C VAL A 379 -2.71 -22.31 19.58
N HIS A 380 -3.08 -21.19 20.20
CA HIS A 380 -3.95 -21.21 21.38
C HIS A 380 -5.37 -21.63 21.01
N TYR A 381 -6.01 -22.47 21.82
CA TYR A 381 -7.38 -22.94 21.60
C TYR A 381 -8.26 -22.52 22.77
N ILE A 382 -9.41 -21.93 22.45
CA ILE A 382 -10.46 -21.60 23.41
C ILE A 382 -11.82 -22.09 22.91
N THR A 383 -12.68 -22.46 23.86
CA THR A 383 -14.10 -22.75 23.63
C THR A 383 -14.90 -22.37 24.90
N TRP A 384 -16.20 -22.57 24.88
CA TRP A 384 -17.10 -22.17 25.97
C TRP A 384 -16.82 -22.92 27.26
N ARG A 385 -16.69 -22.17 28.36
CA ARG A 385 -16.56 -22.73 29.71
C ARG A 385 -17.89 -23.25 30.25
N ARG A 386 -18.99 -22.65 29.81
CA ARG A 386 -20.33 -22.90 30.33
C ARG A 386 -21.26 -23.28 29.19
N GLN A 387 -21.70 -24.54 29.16
CA GLN A 387 -22.57 -25.05 28.09
C GLN A 387 -23.95 -24.38 28.07
N ASN A 388 -24.43 -23.85 29.20
CA ASN A 388 -25.69 -23.09 29.26
C ASN A 388 -25.61 -21.68 28.64
N LYS A 389 -24.47 -21.32 28.04
CA LYS A 389 -24.26 -20.08 27.27
C LYS A 389 -24.24 -20.31 25.75
N VAL A 390 -24.44 -21.56 25.34
CA VAL A 390 -24.60 -21.98 23.95
C VAL A 390 -26.06 -22.41 23.76
N PHE A 391 -26.78 -21.73 22.85
CA PHE A 391 -28.22 -21.91 22.70
C PHE A 391 -28.53 -22.57 21.34
N PRO A 392 -28.85 -23.87 21.30
CA PRO A 392 -29.27 -24.52 20.07
C PRO A 392 -30.66 -24.00 19.63
N GLN A 393 -30.87 -23.86 18.32
CA GLN A 393 -32.14 -23.45 17.72
C GLN A 393 -33.24 -24.48 17.98
N ASP A 394 -32.86 -25.75 17.85
CA ASP A 394 -33.69 -26.91 18.07
C ASP A 394 -32.79 -28.10 18.48
N LYS A 395 -33.35 -29.29 18.60
CA LYS A 395 -32.60 -30.48 19.01
C LYS A 395 -31.68 -31.05 17.91
N GLY A 396 -31.73 -30.49 16.71
CA GLY A 396 -31.09 -30.98 15.49
C GLY A 396 -31.77 -32.23 14.95
N HIS A 397 -31.75 -32.41 13.63
CA HIS A 397 -32.46 -33.51 13.00
C HIS A 397 -31.58 -34.18 11.93
N HIS A 398 -30.82 -35.20 12.35
CA HIS A 398 -30.09 -36.04 11.40
C HIS A 398 -31.05 -36.95 10.63
N PRO A 399 -30.90 -37.10 9.30
CA PRO A 399 -31.78 -37.95 8.49
C PRO A 399 -31.90 -39.41 8.98
N THR A 400 -30.89 -39.93 9.68
CA THR A 400 -30.85 -41.33 10.15
C THR A 400 -30.56 -41.51 11.64
N LEU A 401 -30.03 -40.49 12.34
CA LEU A 401 -29.54 -40.63 13.72
C LEU A 401 -30.42 -39.90 14.74
N GLY A 402 -31.47 -39.19 14.29
CA GLY A 402 -32.33 -38.40 15.16
C GLY A 402 -31.66 -37.12 15.65
N GLU A 403 -31.87 -36.78 16.93
CA GLU A 403 -31.34 -35.57 17.56
C GLU A 403 -29.81 -35.52 17.48
N HIS A 404 -29.23 -34.50 16.83
CA HIS A 404 -27.78 -34.43 16.62
C HIS A 404 -27.26 -32.98 16.59
N PRO A 405 -26.27 -32.61 17.45
CA PRO A 405 -25.77 -31.23 17.55
C PRO A 405 -25.21 -30.62 16.25
N LYS A 406 -24.64 -31.45 15.37
CA LYS A 406 -24.16 -30.98 14.05
C LYS A 406 -25.27 -30.57 13.06
N PHE A 407 -26.53 -30.88 13.35
CA PHE A 407 -27.70 -30.70 12.48
C PHE A 407 -28.70 -29.70 13.05
N THR A 408 -28.21 -28.69 13.79
CA THR A 408 -28.96 -27.51 14.24
C THR A 408 -28.12 -26.24 14.09
N ASN A 409 -28.72 -25.07 14.34
CA ASN A 409 -28.04 -23.77 14.38
C ASN A 409 -27.93 -23.28 15.81
N TYR A 410 -27.11 -22.26 16.05
CA TYR A 410 -26.78 -21.82 17.41
C TYR A 410 -26.79 -20.30 17.54
N SER A 411 -27.28 -19.80 18.67
CA SER A 411 -26.96 -18.47 19.17
C SER A 411 -26.08 -18.57 20.43
N PHE A 412 -25.42 -17.46 20.75
CA PHE A 412 -24.38 -17.42 21.78
C PHE A 412 -24.56 -16.24 22.71
N ASP A 413 -24.23 -16.43 23.98
CA ASP A 413 -24.23 -15.36 24.98
C ASP A 413 -23.14 -14.32 24.69
N VAL A 414 -23.53 -13.06 24.51
CA VAL A 414 -22.61 -12.00 24.07
C VAL A 414 -21.56 -11.67 25.13
N GLU A 415 -21.93 -11.68 26.42
CA GLU A 415 -21.02 -11.30 27.51
C GLU A 415 -19.88 -12.31 27.66
N GLU A 416 -20.22 -13.60 27.73
CA GLU A 416 -19.21 -14.67 27.82
C GLU A 416 -18.40 -14.77 26.52
N PHE A 417 -19.01 -14.55 25.36
CA PHE A 417 -18.29 -14.45 24.08
C PHE A 417 -17.21 -13.36 24.12
N MET A 418 -17.57 -12.13 24.51
CA MET A 418 -16.63 -11.02 24.60
C MET A 418 -15.52 -11.29 25.61
N PHE A 419 -15.86 -11.87 26.77
CA PHE A 419 -14.89 -12.25 27.79
C PHE A 419 -13.85 -13.26 27.30
N LEU A 420 -14.27 -14.25 26.49
CA LEU A 420 -13.37 -15.24 25.91
C LEU A 420 -12.50 -14.64 24.79
N VAL A 421 -13.06 -13.78 23.95
CA VAL A 421 -12.30 -13.10 22.88
C VAL A 421 -11.25 -12.15 23.47
N LEU A 422 -11.58 -11.42 24.55
CA LEU A 422 -10.60 -10.57 25.24
C LEU A 422 -9.45 -11.38 25.86
N GLN A 423 -9.69 -12.60 26.33
CA GLN A 423 -8.61 -13.49 26.79
C GLN A 423 -7.75 -14.01 25.63
N ALA A 424 -8.36 -14.36 24.50
CA ALA A 424 -7.60 -14.68 23.29
C ALA A 424 -6.73 -13.50 22.82
N ALA A 425 -7.27 -12.28 22.88
CA ALA A 425 -6.52 -11.07 22.57
C ALA A 425 -5.35 -10.83 23.55
N ASP A 426 -5.56 -11.04 24.84
CA ASP A 426 -4.49 -10.95 25.85
C ASP A 426 -3.38 -11.98 25.59
N HIS A 427 -3.74 -13.22 25.24
CA HIS A 427 -2.78 -14.24 24.81
C HIS A 427 -1.93 -13.78 23.61
N VAL A 428 -2.57 -13.23 22.57
CA VAL A 428 -1.88 -12.67 21.40
C VAL A 428 -0.89 -11.57 21.83
N LEU A 429 -1.36 -10.60 22.63
CA LEU A 429 -0.55 -9.44 23.04
C LEU A 429 0.68 -9.83 23.88
N GLN A 430 0.56 -10.88 24.69
CA GLN A 430 1.63 -11.37 25.55
C GLN A 430 2.59 -12.33 24.84
N HIS A 431 2.26 -12.78 23.63
CA HIS A 431 3.08 -13.73 22.91
C HIS A 431 4.43 -13.09 22.50
N PRO A 432 5.59 -13.72 22.77
CA PRO A 432 6.90 -13.10 22.54
C PRO A 432 7.21 -12.80 21.06
N LYS A 433 6.58 -13.55 20.14
CA LYS A 433 6.67 -13.32 18.70
C LYS A 433 5.71 -12.24 18.18
N TRP A 434 4.86 -11.66 19.04
CA TRP A 434 3.89 -10.62 18.67
C TRP A 434 4.35 -9.21 19.13
N PRO A 435 4.10 -8.15 18.33
CA PRO A 435 3.82 -8.22 16.89
C PRO A 435 5.04 -8.82 16.17
N PHE A 436 4.85 -9.44 14.99
CA PHE A 436 5.91 -10.15 14.27
C PHE A 436 7.25 -9.37 14.26
N LYS A 437 8.25 -9.84 15.04
CA LYS A 437 9.54 -9.14 15.19
C LYS A 437 10.66 -9.70 14.32
N ASN A 438 10.58 -10.96 13.92
CA ASN A 438 11.65 -11.67 13.19
C ASN A 438 11.06 -12.58 12.11
N LYS A 439 11.67 -12.56 10.93
CA LYS A 439 11.22 -13.29 9.73
C LYS A 439 11.37 -14.81 9.91
N HIS A 440 10.32 -15.53 9.57
CA HIS A 440 10.36 -16.87 8.98
C HIS A 440 9.47 -16.77 7.73
N ASP A 441 10.08 -16.81 6.54
CA ASP A 441 9.33 -16.94 5.29
C ASP A 441 8.88 -18.40 5.17
N GLU A 442 7.67 -18.67 5.65
CA GLU A 442 6.93 -19.89 5.32
C GLU A 442 5.60 -19.46 4.71
N LEU A 443 5.65 -18.83 3.52
CA LEU A 443 4.63 -18.85 2.47
C LEU A 443 5.11 -18.13 1.21
#